data_AF-A0A4S8H6Z0-F1
#
_entry.id   AF-A0A4S8H6Z0-F1
#
_cell.length_a   1.000
_cell.length_b   1.000
_cell.length_c   1.000
_cell.angle_alpha   90.00
_cell.angle_beta   90.00
_cell.angle_gamma   90.00
#
_symmetry.space_group_name_H-M   'P 1'
#
loop_
_entity.id
_entity.type
_entity.pdbx_description
1 polymer ?
#
loop_
_entity_poly.entity_id
_entity_poly.type
_entity_poly.pdbx_seq_one_letter_code
_entity_poly.pdbx_strand_id
1 'polypeptide(L)'
;MKTTLSLFFFALVASTAFSQTKVGLKIIQNGAPVTPVNGEYELKKAPFSVEFTFDVNNYDGVFVYADFTDAVYKTGDKAALPDLQDIPYKVVKEDNFNPSKQIAINSDTWAFWYYNKEKNEYRFDRDIKTVDANTMVATRTVEQVYFPVKEKTVKVAEFTEPLYLFFLVTNPYNQRGVVRELYRQRMKLNFK
;
A
#
# COMPACT_ATOMS: atom_id res chain seq x y z
N MET A 1 -10.24 18.19 -68.50
CA MET A 1 -10.81 17.43 -67.36
C MET A 1 -9.84 17.53 -66.20
N LYS A 2 -10.21 18.19 -65.11
CA LYS A 2 -9.36 18.29 -63.90
C LYS A 2 -9.92 17.30 -62.89
N THR A 3 -9.20 16.20 -62.67
CA THR A 3 -9.51 15.20 -61.65
C THR A 3 -9.04 15.71 -60.30
N THR A 4 -9.99 16.02 -59.42
CA THR A 4 -9.72 16.37 -58.02
C THR A 4 -9.48 15.07 -57.24
N LEU A 5 -8.27 14.90 -56.72
CA LEU A 5 -7.90 13.76 -55.87
C LEU A 5 -8.22 14.13 -54.41
N SER A 6 -9.33 13.62 -53.88
CA SER A 6 -9.68 13.77 -52.46
C SER A 6 -8.81 12.83 -51.61
N LEU A 7 -7.91 13.40 -50.82
CA LEU A 7 -7.10 12.68 -49.85
C LEU A 7 -7.96 12.39 -48.60
N PHE A 8 -8.31 11.13 -48.39
CA PHE A 8 -8.97 10.66 -47.17
C PHE A 8 -7.96 10.71 -46.01
N PHE A 9 -8.11 11.68 -45.10
CA PHE A 9 -7.40 11.73 -43.83
C PHE A 9 -7.98 10.65 -42.91
N PHE A 10 -7.30 9.50 -42.81
CA PHE A 10 -7.56 8.54 -41.74
C PHE A 10 -7.00 9.13 -40.45
N ALA A 11 -7.87 9.72 -39.63
CA ALA A 11 -7.53 10.14 -38.29
C ALA A 11 -7.24 8.88 -37.45
N LEU A 12 -5.96 8.54 -37.33
CA LEU A 12 -5.48 7.53 -36.40
C LEU A 12 -5.71 8.08 -35.00
N VAL A 13 -6.86 7.75 -34.40
CA VAL A 13 -7.08 7.98 -32.97
C VAL A 13 -6.14 7.02 -32.25
N ALA A 14 -4.94 7.52 -31.95
CA ALA A 14 -4.03 6.87 -31.02
C ALA A 14 -4.78 6.78 -29.69
N SER A 15 -5.35 5.60 -29.43
CA SER A 15 -5.85 5.23 -28.13
C SER A 15 -4.62 5.17 -27.23
N THR A 16 -4.37 6.26 -26.51
CA THR A 16 -3.42 6.25 -25.39
C THR A 16 -4.03 5.37 -24.31
N ALA A 17 -3.85 4.06 -24.47
CA ALA A 17 -4.01 3.12 -23.37
C ALA A 17 -3.01 3.53 -22.29
N PHE A 18 -3.48 4.32 -21.32
CA PHE A 18 -2.78 4.54 -20.06
C PHE A 18 -2.74 3.19 -19.33
N SER A 19 -1.78 2.33 -19.68
CA SER A 19 -1.37 1.24 -18.79
C SER A 19 -0.47 1.83 -17.71
N GLN A 20 -1.08 2.56 -16.77
CA GLN A 20 -0.38 3.07 -15.61
C GLN A 20 -1.26 2.89 -14.38
N THR A 21 -1.11 1.74 -13.74
CA THR A 21 -0.79 1.57 -12.31
C THR A 21 -0.62 0.06 -12.05
N LYS A 22 0.61 -0.45 -11.93
CA LYS A 22 0.87 -1.85 -11.54
C LYS A 22 1.13 -2.03 -10.04
N VAL A 23 1.12 -0.93 -9.29
CA VAL A 23 1.30 -0.87 -7.84
C VAL A 23 0.60 0.39 -7.32
N GLY A 24 -0.22 0.29 -6.28
CA GLY A 24 -0.84 1.46 -5.68
C GLY A 24 -1.59 1.15 -4.40
N LEU A 25 -1.69 2.14 -3.50
CA LEU A 25 -2.44 2.01 -2.26
C LEU A 25 -3.54 3.05 -2.14
N LYS A 26 -4.67 2.62 -1.59
CA LYS A 26 -5.83 3.48 -1.32
C LYS A 26 -6.35 3.22 0.08
N ILE A 27 -6.83 4.28 0.72
CA ILE A 27 -7.64 4.17 1.93
C ILE A 27 -9.10 4.07 1.50
N ILE A 28 -9.81 3.07 2.03
CA ILE A 28 -11.25 2.88 1.85
C ILE A 28 -11.91 3.06 3.21
N GLN A 29 -12.97 3.87 3.30
CA GLN A 29 -13.79 3.98 4.49
C GLN A 29 -15.27 4.05 4.10
N ASN A 30 -16.13 3.32 4.80
CA ASN A 30 -17.57 3.21 4.49
C ASN A 30 -17.84 2.77 3.03
N GLY A 31 -17.00 1.89 2.49
CA GLY A 31 -17.15 1.36 1.13
C GLY A 31 -16.70 2.30 0.00
N ALA A 32 -16.15 3.48 0.30
CA ALA A 32 -15.68 4.43 -0.69
C ALA A 32 -14.19 4.78 -0.51
N PRO A 33 -13.44 5.05 -1.59
CA PRO A 33 -12.08 5.59 -1.49
C PRO A 33 -12.06 6.96 -0.82
N VAL A 34 -11.09 7.17 0.08
CA VAL A 34 -10.80 8.46 0.68
C VAL A 34 -9.72 9.15 -0.16
N THR A 35 -10.06 10.28 -0.76
CA THR A 35 -9.12 11.07 -1.57
C THR A 35 -8.23 11.92 -0.68
N PRO A 36 -6.89 11.82 -0.77
CA PRO A 36 -6.00 12.65 0.02
C PRO A 36 -5.87 14.07 -0.53
N VAL A 37 -5.53 15.01 0.34
CA VAL A 37 -5.03 16.34 -0.02
C VAL A 37 -3.59 16.43 0.50
N ASN A 38 -2.63 16.59 -0.41
CA ASN A 38 -1.20 16.66 -0.08
C ASN A 38 -0.68 15.47 0.76
N GLY A 39 -1.23 14.26 0.56
CA GLY A 39 -0.86 13.05 1.31
C GLY A 39 -1.51 12.91 2.70
N GLU A 40 -2.41 13.84 3.03
CA GLU A 40 -3.25 13.77 4.23
C GLU A 40 -4.64 13.25 3.90
N TYR A 41 -5.14 12.33 4.71
CA TYR A 41 -6.44 11.70 4.57
C TYR A 41 -7.29 12.04 5.79
N GLU A 42 -8.51 12.52 5.54
CA GLU A 42 -9.48 12.83 6.58
C GLU A 42 -10.45 11.66 6.74
N LEU A 43 -10.35 10.97 7.86
CA LEU A 43 -11.15 9.78 8.18
C LEU A 43 -12.08 10.08 9.35
N LYS A 44 -13.22 9.39 9.37
CA LYS A 44 -14.02 9.27 10.59
C LYS A 44 -13.30 8.38 11.60
N LYS A 45 -13.58 8.55 12.89
CA LYS A 45 -13.21 7.61 13.98
C LYS A 45 -13.94 6.28 13.88
N ALA A 46 -13.73 5.56 12.79
CA ALA A 46 -14.35 4.29 12.44
C ALA A 46 -13.35 3.42 11.65
N PRO A 47 -13.55 2.09 11.61
CA PRO A 47 -12.71 1.20 10.83
C PRO A 47 -12.49 1.67 9.39
N PHE A 48 -11.30 1.42 8.87
CA PHE A 48 -10.94 1.70 7.48
C PHE A 48 -10.20 0.49 6.89
N SER A 49 -10.00 0.49 5.58
CA SER A 49 -9.20 -0.53 4.92
C SER A 49 -8.11 0.11 4.07
N VAL A 50 -6.98 -0.57 3.98
CA VAL A 50 -5.95 -0.29 2.98
C VAL A 50 -6.14 -1.26 1.83
N GLU A 51 -6.43 -0.76 0.63
CA GLU A 51 -6.40 -1.57 -0.59
C GLU A 51 -5.04 -1.43 -1.25
N PHE A 52 -4.39 -2.57 -1.51
CA PHE A 52 -3.13 -2.68 -2.23
C PHE A 52 -3.39 -3.34 -3.58
N THR A 53 -3.23 -2.57 -4.66
CA THR A 53 -3.23 -3.07 -6.04
C THR A 53 -1.80 -3.38 -6.45
N PHE A 54 -1.52 -4.58 -6.98
CA PHE A 54 -0.16 -4.98 -7.36
C PHE A 54 -0.13 -6.07 -8.44
N ASP A 55 0.96 -6.08 -9.22
CA ASP A 55 1.31 -7.15 -10.17
C ASP A 55 1.99 -8.32 -9.44
N VAL A 56 1.33 -9.47 -9.37
CA VAL A 56 1.78 -10.64 -8.58
C VAL A 56 3.06 -11.28 -9.11
N ASN A 57 3.45 -11.01 -10.36
CA ASN A 57 4.69 -11.56 -10.91
C ASN A 57 5.90 -10.68 -10.61
N ASN A 58 5.66 -9.42 -10.22
CA ASN A 58 6.71 -8.41 -10.04
C ASN A 58 6.94 -8.03 -8.58
N TYR A 59 5.98 -8.29 -7.69
CA TYR A 59 6.03 -7.86 -6.29
C TYR A 59 5.59 -8.96 -5.33
N ASP A 60 6.39 -9.18 -4.28
CA ASP A 60 6.08 -10.15 -3.22
C ASP A 60 5.06 -9.59 -2.20
N GLY A 61 5.01 -8.27 -2.06
CA GLY A 61 4.20 -7.61 -1.05
C GLY A 61 4.61 -6.15 -0.84
N VAL A 62 4.20 -5.60 0.30
CA VAL A 62 4.49 -4.23 0.71
C VAL A 62 4.97 -4.20 2.17
N PHE A 63 6.09 -3.53 2.41
CA PHE A 63 6.53 -3.20 3.75
C PHE A 63 5.71 -2.04 4.29
N VAL A 64 5.29 -2.14 5.54
CA VAL A 64 4.45 -1.14 6.20
C VAL A 64 5.09 -0.72 7.50
N TYR A 65 5.37 0.58 7.60
CA TYR A 65 5.73 1.22 8.85
C TYR A 65 4.54 2.04 9.32
N ALA A 66 4.14 1.84 10.57
CA ALA A 66 2.98 2.49 11.17
C ALA A 66 3.33 3.05 12.55
N ASP A 67 3.11 4.35 12.73
CA ASP A 67 3.45 5.06 13.96
C ASP A 67 2.55 6.29 14.15
N PHE A 68 2.37 6.72 15.40
CA PHE A 68 1.75 8.00 15.73
C PHE A 68 2.76 9.17 15.66
N THR A 69 4.04 8.87 15.49
CA THR A 69 5.08 9.87 15.16
C THR A 69 5.37 9.94 13.67
N ASP A 70 5.87 11.08 13.20
CA ASP A 70 6.19 11.32 11.78
C ASP A 70 7.62 10.86 11.37
N ALA A 71 8.28 10.04 12.20
CA ALA A 71 9.71 9.78 12.14
C ALA A 71 10.19 9.27 10.76
N VAL A 72 9.57 8.22 10.23
CA VAL A 72 9.86 7.71 8.87
C VAL A 72 9.06 8.50 7.82
N TYR A 73 7.85 8.95 8.16
CA TYR A 73 6.95 9.68 7.27
C TYR A 73 7.56 10.96 6.67
N LYS A 74 8.38 11.69 7.45
CA LYS A 74 9.07 12.90 6.96
C LYS A 74 10.15 12.62 5.91
N THR A 75 10.52 11.36 5.68
CA THR A 75 11.43 10.97 4.59
C THR A 75 10.70 11.17 3.26
N GLY A 76 10.91 12.34 2.66
CA GLY A 76 10.25 12.74 1.42
C GLY A 76 10.54 11.82 0.25
N ASP A 77 9.75 11.94 -0.82
CA ASP A 77 9.73 10.95 -1.91
C ASP A 77 11.04 10.88 -2.73
N LYS A 78 11.87 11.93 -2.65
CA LYS A 78 13.19 12.00 -3.29
C LYS A 78 14.35 11.67 -2.36
N ALA A 79 14.09 11.54 -1.06
CA ALA A 79 15.11 11.22 -0.08
C ALA A 79 15.37 9.71 -0.06
N ALA A 80 16.65 9.32 0.00
CA ALA A 80 17.01 7.94 0.26
C ALA A 80 16.43 7.51 1.62
N LEU A 81 15.85 6.32 1.68
CA LEU A 81 15.42 5.74 2.94
C LEU A 81 16.65 5.31 3.73
N PRO A 82 16.84 5.81 4.96
CA PRO A 82 17.80 5.24 5.88
C PRO A 82 17.53 3.74 6.02
N ASP A 83 18.60 2.95 6.11
CA ASP A 83 18.52 1.51 6.37
C ASP A 83 17.72 0.69 5.33
N LEU A 84 17.55 1.18 4.09
CA LEU A 84 16.80 0.46 3.04
C LEU A 84 17.25 -1.00 2.88
N GLN A 85 18.55 -1.26 3.03
CA GLN A 85 19.10 -2.63 2.93
C GLN A 85 18.72 -3.51 4.14
N ASP A 86 18.44 -2.90 5.30
CA ASP A 86 18.16 -3.61 6.54
C ASP A 86 16.67 -3.84 6.79
N ILE A 87 15.78 -3.10 6.12
CA ILE A 87 14.32 -3.21 6.28
C ILE A 87 13.82 -4.67 6.22
N PRO A 88 14.25 -5.53 5.27
CA PRO A 88 13.80 -6.93 5.22
C PRO A 88 14.15 -7.75 6.48
N TYR A 89 15.16 -7.34 7.25
CA TYR A 89 15.58 -8.00 8.49
C TYR A 89 14.92 -7.40 9.74
N LYS A 90 14.22 -6.26 9.60
CA LYS A 90 13.51 -5.56 10.68
C LYS A 90 12.00 -5.81 10.63
N VAL A 91 11.58 -7.01 10.23
CA VAL A 91 10.15 -7.35 10.04
C VAL A 91 9.53 -7.99 11.29
N VAL A 92 8.41 -7.44 11.75
CA VAL A 92 7.53 -8.07 12.73
C VAL A 92 6.49 -8.92 12.00
N LYS A 93 6.30 -10.15 12.50
CA LYS A 93 5.31 -11.07 11.97
C LYS A 93 3.92 -10.66 12.44
N GLU A 94 3.03 -10.37 11.49
CA GLU A 94 1.60 -10.22 11.73
C GLU A 94 0.83 -11.48 11.33
N ASP A 95 -0.39 -11.68 11.84
CA ASP A 95 -1.14 -12.91 11.62
C ASP A 95 -1.64 -13.11 10.19
N ASN A 96 -1.82 -14.38 9.82
CA ASN A 96 -2.32 -14.78 8.51
C ASN A 96 -3.82 -14.46 8.41
N PHE A 97 -4.26 -13.88 7.31
CA PHE A 97 -5.65 -13.47 7.04
C PHE A 97 -6.20 -12.31 7.89
N ASN A 98 -5.32 -11.58 8.60
CA ASN A 98 -5.67 -10.40 9.41
C ASN A 98 -6.90 -10.62 10.35
N PRO A 99 -6.89 -11.64 11.22
CA PRO A 99 -8.06 -12.03 12.01
C PRO A 99 -8.46 -10.96 13.03
N SER A 100 -7.47 -10.29 13.62
CA SER A 100 -7.68 -9.24 14.64
C SER A 100 -7.89 -7.84 14.05
N LYS A 101 -7.90 -7.70 12.72
CA LYS A 101 -8.13 -6.43 12.01
C LYS A 101 -7.27 -5.29 12.56
N GLN A 102 -5.97 -5.56 12.71
CA GLN A 102 -5.06 -4.67 13.40
C GLN A 102 -3.80 -4.36 12.59
N ILE A 103 -3.16 -3.24 12.93
CA ILE A 103 -1.80 -2.92 12.49
C ILE A 103 -0.93 -2.78 13.74
N ALA A 104 0.27 -3.36 13.71
CA ALA A 104 1.25 -3.17 14.77
C ALA A 104 1.90 -1.77 14.69
N ILE A 105 1.97 -1.08 15.82
CA ILE A 105 2.63 0.23 15.98
C ILE A 105 4.00 0.00 16.60
N ASN A 106 5.05 0.29 15.83
CA ASN A 106 6.44 0.10 16.23
C ASN A 106 7.31 1.23 15.69
N SER A 107 8.27 1.68 16.50
CA SER A 107 9.22 2.75 16.13
C SER A 107 10.42 2.27 15.30
N ASP A 108 10.72 0.97 15.32
CA ASP A 108 12.00 0.45 14.79
C ASP A 108 11.84 -0.77 13.86
N THR A 109 10.60 -1.19 13.60
CA THR A 109 10.32 -2.39 12.82
C THR A 109 9.21 -2.14 11.81
N TRP A 110 9.19 -2.96 10.76
CA TRP A 110 8.21 -2.94 9.68
C TRP A 110 7.30 -4.16 9.78
N ALA A 111 6.05 -4.04 9.36
CA ALA A 111 5.28 -5.20 8.93
C ALA A 111 5.59 -5.50 7.46
N PHE A 112 5.36 -6.74 7.02
CA PHE A 112 5.40 -7.09 5.60
C PHE A 112 4.09 -7.75 5.20
N TRP A 113 3.30 -7.04 4.38
CA TRP A 113 2.02 -7.54 3.89
C TRP A 113 2.20 -8.18 2.52
N TYR A 114 2.08 -9.51 2.45
CA TYR A 114 2.39 -10.29 1.25
C TYR A 114 1.24 -11.20 0.83
N TYR A 115 1.33 -11.65 -0.43
CA TYR A 115 0.42 -12.59 -1.06
C TYR A 115 1.17 -13.83 -1.57
N ASN A 116 0.96 -14.99 -0.94
CA ASN A 116 1.50 -16.27 -1.42
C ASN A 116 0.35 -17.26 -1.70
N LYS A 117 -0.05 -17.34 -2.98
CA LYS A 117 -1.14 -18.21 -3.44
C LYS A 117 -0.84 -19.70 -3.25
N GLU A 118 0.39 -20.11 -3.53
CA GLU A 118 0.79 -21.52 -3.50
C GLU A 118 0.71 -22.11 -2.08
N LYS A 119 1.11 -21.32 -1.07
CA LYS A 119 1.07 -21.72 0.33
C LYS A 119 -0.21 -21.30 1.05
N ASN A 120 -1.10 -20.57 0.38
CA ASN A 120 -2.28 -19.96 0.97
C ASN A 120 -1.95 -19.10 2.22
N GLU A 121 -0.89 -18.29 2.11
CA GLU A 121 -0.43 -17.39 3.16
C GLU A 121 -0.57 -15.93 2.72
N TYR A 122 -1.41 -15.18 3.42
CA TYR A 122 -1.70 -13.77 3.15
C TYR A 122 -1.62 -12.96 4.43
N ARG A 123 -0.92 -11.84 4.40
CA ARG A 123 -0.95 -10.85 5.49
C ARG A 123 -1.95 -9.73 5.16
N PHE A 124 -2.97 -10.07 4.39
CA PHE A 124 -4.13 -9.26 4.07
C PHE A 124 -5.38 -9.98 4.60
N ASP A 125 -6.55 -9.40 4.41
CA ASP A 125 -7.80 -10.13 4.58
C ASP A 125 -7.89 -11.29 3.56
N ARG A 126 -8.73 -12.27 3.85
CA ARG A 126 -8.84 -13.49 3.04
C ARG A 126 -9.34 -13.24 1.62
N ASP A 127 -10.17 -12.22 1.43
CA ASP A 127 -10.83 -11.91 0.16
C ASP A 127 -9.93 -11.04 -0.71
N ILE A 128 -9.18 -11.69 -1.60
CA ILE A 128 -8.31 -11.02 -2.58
C ILE A 128 -9.00 -11.04 -3.94
N LYS A 129 -9.08 -9.86 -4.56
CA LYS A 129 -9.80 -9.65 -5.82
C LYS A 129 -8.82 -9.72 -6.98
N THR A 130 -9.16 -10.51 -8.01
CA THR A 130 -8.44 -10.51 -9.28
C THR A 130 -8.99 -9.42 -10.19
N VAL A 131 -8.11 -8.52 -10.66
CA VAL A 131 -8.46 -7.47 -11.63
C VAL A 131 -8.24 -7.97 -13.04
N ASP A 132 -7.10 -8.60 -13.28
CA ASP A 132 -6.74 -9.25 -14.54
C ASP A 132 -5.78 -10.43 -14.27
N ALA A 133 -5.19 -11.00 -15.31
CA ALA A 133 -4.32 -12.18 -15.21
C ALA A 133 -3.16 -12.03 -14.21
N ASN A 134 -2.60 -10.82 -14.05
CA ASN A 134 -1.43 -10.56 -13.22
C ASN A 134 -1.68 -9.53 -12.13
N THR A 135 -2.78 -8.79 -12.18
CA THR A 135 -3.08 -7.73 -11.21
C THR A 135 -4.09 -8.21 -10.17
N MET A 136 -3.71 -8.07 -8.90
CA MET A 136 -4.58 -8.34 -7.75
C MET A 136 -4.85 -7.07 -6.95
N VAL A 137 -5.96 -7.08 -6.21
CA VAL A 137 -6.26 -6.12 -5.14
C VAL A 137 -6.43 -6.91 -3.86
N ALA A 138 -5.51 -6.71 -2.92
CA ALA A 138 -5.59 -7.24 -1.57
C ALA A 138 -6.02 -6.14 -0.61
N THR A 139 -6.88 -6.48 0.34
CA THR A 139 -7.43 -5.53 1.30
C THR A 139 -6.91 -5.87 2.69
N ARG A 140 -6.55 -4.86 3.48
CA ARG A 140 -6.32 -5.02 4.91
C ARG A 140 -7.23 -4.08 5.70
N THR A 141 -8.24 -4.64 6.35
CA THR A 141 -9.12 -3.91 7.26
C THR A 141 -8.45 -3.65 8.62
N VAL A 142 -8.67 -2.44 9.13
CA VAL A 142 -8.09 -1.91 10.37
C VAL A 142 -9.22 -1.38 11.24
N GLU A 143 -9.47 -2.08 12.33
CA GLU A 143 -10.42 -1.68 13.38
C GLU A 143 -9.68 -1.16 14.62
N GLN A 144 -8.42 -1.54 14.77
CA GLN A 144 -7.59 -1.22 15.92
C GLN A 144 -6.10 -1.20 15.56
N VAL A 145 -5.29 -0.66 16.46
CA VAL A 145 -3.83 -0.79 16.43
C VAL A 145 -3.37 -1.55 17.66
N TYR A 146 -2.26 -2.27 17.51
CA TYR A 146 -1.62 -3.01 18.59
C TYR A 146 -0.23 -2.43 18.85
N PHE A 147 0.10 -2.18 20.10
CA PHE A 147 1.41 -1.75 20.57
C PHE A 147 2.14 -2.94 21.18
N PRO A 148 3.03 -3.64 20.46
CA PRO A 148 3.62 -4.90 20.92
C PRO A 148 4.39 -4.77 22.24
N VAL A 149 5.16 -3.69 22.41
CA VAL A 149 5.95 -3.46 23.64
C VAL A 149 5.06 -3.25 24.86
N LYS A 150 3.89 -2.63 24.68
CA LYS A 150 2.94 -2.33 25.76
C LYS A 150 1.87 -3.40 25.94
N GLU A 151 1.86 -4.40 25.05
CA GLU A 151 0.81 -5.40 24.89
C GLU A 151 -0.60 -4.78 24.91
N LYS A 152 -0.74 -3.62 24.27
CA LYS A 152 -1.96 -2.80 24.33
C LYS A 152 -2.60 -2.68 22.96
N THR A 153 -3.91 -2.82 22.93
CA THR A 153 -4.73 -2.50 21.75
C THR A 153 -5.46 -1.19 21.95
N VAL A 154 -5.57 -0.38 20.90
CA VAL A 154 -6.40 0.84 20.86
C VAL A 154 -7.28 0.80 19.62
N LYS A 155 -8.59 0.96 19.78
CA LYS A 155 -9.52 0.99 18.64
C LYS A 155 -9.39 2.28 17.85
N VAL A 156 -9.66 2.24 16.55
CA VAL A 156 -9.67 3.45 15.69
C VAL A 156 -10.65 4.51 16.21
N ALA A 157 -11.75 4.08 16.82
CA ALA A 157 -12.74 4.97 17.45
C ALA A 157 -12.16 5.84 18.58
N GLU A 158 -11.06 5.41 19.19
CA GLU A 158 -10.40 6.06 20.32
C GLU A 158 -9.22 6.95 19.88
N PHE A 159 -8.92 7.04 18.59
CA PHE A 159 -7.78 7.82 18.11
C PHE A 159 -8.00 9.31 18.35
N THR A 160 -6.95 9.96 18.85
CA THR A 160 -6.90 11.41 19.12
C THR A 160 -5.77 12.09 18.35
N GLU A 161 -4.86 11.31 17.79
CA GLU A 161 -3.68 11.75 17.06
C GLU A 161 -3.66 11.14 15.66
N PRO A 162 -2.96 11.75 14.69
CA PRO A 162 -2.81 11.18 13.36
C PRO A 162 -2.04 9.86 13.37
N LEU A 163 -2.46 8.91 12.54
CA LEU A 163 -1.67 7.71 12.25
C LEU A 163 -0.86 7.95 10.97
N TYR A 164 0.45 7.79 11.06
CA TYR A 164 1.36 7.87 9.93
C TYR A 164 1.64 6.47 9.40
N LEU A 165 1.35 6.27 8.11
CA LEU A 165 1.66 5.04 7.39
C LEU A 165 2.70 5.35 6.31
N PHE A 166 3.73 4.52 6.26
CA PHE A 166 4.72 4.51 5.21
C PHE A 166 4.72 3.14 4.56
N PHE A 167 4.43 3.11 3.27
CA PHE A 167 4.44 1.90 2.46
C PHE A 167 5.64 1.90 1.54
N LEU A 168 6.33 0.77 1.48
CA LEU A 168 7.50 0.56 0.64
C LEU A 168 7.36 -0.78 -0.10
N VAL A 169 7.46 -0.73 -1.42
CA VAL A 169 7.58 -1.93 -2.27
C VAL A 169 8.99 -1.96 -2.83
N THR A 170 9.63 -3.10 -2.69
CA THR A 170 10.98 -3.34 -3.19
C THR A 170 10.96 -4.35 -4.33
N ASN A 171 12.11 -4.55 -4.97
CA ASN A 171 12.29 -5.75 -5.78
C ASN A 171 12.02 -7.01 -4.95
N PRO A 172 11.55 -8.11 -5.57
CA PRO A 172 11.39 -9.38 -4.90
C PRO A 172 12.65 -9.77 -4.15
N TYR A 173 12.45 -10.26 -2.92
CA TYR A 173 13.56 -10.52 -2.03
C TYR A 173 14.32 -11.76 -2.50
N ASN A 174 15.55 -11.56 -2.97
CA ASN A 174 16.54 -12.63 -3.04
C ASN A 174 17.53 -12.42 -1.89
N GLN A 175 17.78 -13.45 -1.09
CA GLN A 175 18.62 -13.43 0.13
C GLN A 175 20.07 -12.94 -0.06
N ARG A 176 20.48 -12.55 -1.27
CA ARG A 176 21.83 -12.14 -1.65
C ARG A 176 21.89 -10.87 -2.52
N GLY A 177 20.77 -10.21 -2.79
CA GLY A 177 20.74 -9.05 -3.67
C GLY A 177 20.61 -7.71 -2.95
N VAL A 178 20.96 -6.65 -3.67
CA VAL A 178 20.74 -5.26 -3.25
C VAL A 178 19.23 -4.99 -3.21
N VAL A 179 18.74 -4.48 -2.07
CA VAL A 179 17.37 -4.01 -1.93
C VAL A 179 17.22 -2.72 -2.72
N ARG A 180 16.29 -2.69 -3.66
CA ARG A 180 15.92 -1.54 -4.48
C ARG A 180 14.48 -1.20 -4.18
N GLU A 181 14.26 0.05 -3.83
CA GLU A 181 12.94 0.60 -3.82
C GLU A 181 12.38 0.69 -5.24
N LEU A 182 11.15 0.20 -5.42
CA LEU A 182 10.41 0.30 -6.66
C LEU A 182 9.23 1.27 -6.53
N TYR A 183 8.68 1.40 -5.33
CA TYR A 183 7.56 2.28 -5.04
C TYR A 183 7.51 2.61 -3.56
N ARG A 184 7.12 3.84 -3.23
CA ARG A 184 6.71 4.21 -1.87
C ARG A 184 5.43 5.04 -1.90
N GLN A 185 4.67 4.98 -0.83
CA GLN A 185 3.55 5.87 -0.59
C GLN A 185 3.48 6.22 0.89
N ARG A 186 3.28 7.50 1.18
CA ARG A 186 3.17 8.04 2.54
C ARG A 186 1.75 8.51 2.75
N MET A 187 1.17 8.16 3.89
CA MET A 187 -0.19 8.57 4.25
C MET A 187 -0.22 9.08 5.69
N LYS A 188 -0.74 10.28 5.89
CA LYS A 188 -1.09 10.80 7.21
C LYS A 188 -2.60 10.69 7.37
N LEU A 189 -3.07 9.87 8.30
CA LEU A 189 -4.49 9.66 8.53
C LEU A 189 -4.92 10.50 9.73
N ASN A 190 -5.72 11.53 9.49
CA ASN A 190 -6.34 12.36 10.51
C ASN A 190 -7.73 11.77 10.85
N PHE A 191 -8.05 11.65 12.14
CA PHE A 191 -9.30 11.03 12.60
C PHE A 191 -10.21 12.05 13.30
N LYS A 192 -11.40 12.28 12.73
CA LYS A 192 -12.41 13.24 13.20
C LYS A 192 -13.71 12.57 13.61
#